data_AF-A0A7Y3R7A7-F1
#
_entry.id   AF-A0A7Y3R7A7-F1
#
_cell.length_a   1.000
_cell.length_b   1.000
_cell.length_c   1.000
_cell.angle_alpha   90.00
_cell.angle_beta   90.00
_cell.angle_gamma   90.00
#
_symmetry.space_group_name_H-M   'P 1'
#
loop_
_entity.id
_entity.type
_entity.pdbx_description
1 polymer ?
#
loop_
_entity_poly.entity_id
_entity_poly.type
_entity_poly.pdbx_seq_one_letter_code
_entity_poly.pdbx_strand_id
1 'polypeptide(L)'
;MKTFKKAAMLIVLTIAGAISFNCSSDSDSSSSTNFYLKCKVNGTWVEFADPMVINSLAKSITGNDSETGQVVTLFTPLNVPTGTHTITDEPSNVDSYAGSFSDFNQDIYTDNETGTMIITEVNANVIRGTFSFTGDDGNGGTITVTEGSFRAENIE
;
A
#
# COMPACT_ATOMS: atom_id res chain seq x y z
N MET A 1 -53.91 1.04 1.77
CA MET A 1 -53.87 1.89 0.56
C MET A 1 -54.53 3.23 0.85
N LYS A 2 -53.76 4.31 1.07
CA LYS A 2 -54.22 5.73 1.11
C LYS A 2 -53.04 6.61 0.67
N THR A 3 -52.86 6.78 -0.64
CA THR A 3 -53.06 8.03 -1.43
C THR A 3 -52.00 9.12 -1.22
N PHE A 4 -51.08 9.20 -2.18
CA PHE A 4 -50.25 10.36 -2.52
C PHE A 4 -51.10 11.57 -2.96
N LYS A 5 -50.61 12.80 -2.66
CA LYS A 5 -50.92 14.14 -3.24
C LYS A 5 -50.39 15.20 -2.23
N LYS A 6 -49.62 16.25 -2.51
CA LYS A 6 -49.41 17.20 -3.64
C LYS A 6 -48.05 17.91 -3.40
N ALA A 7 -47.21 18.16 -4.43
CA ALA A 7 -47.04 19.45 -5.15
C ALA A 7 -46.67 20.66 -4.24
N ALA A 8 -45.86 21.66 -4.57
CA ALA A 8 -44.91 22.02 -5.63
C ALA A 8 -44.45 23.45 -5.27
N MET A 9 -43.16 23.82 -5.34
CA MET A 9 -42.66 25.21 -5.47
C MET A 9 -41.11 25.17 -5.55
N LEU A 10 -40.41 25.41 -6.67
CA LEU A 10 -40.23 26.57 -7.56
C LEU A 10 -39.09 27.55 -7.13
N ILE A 11 -37.94 27.44 -7.83
CA ILE A 11 -36.99 28.48 -8.36
C ILE A 11 -36.22 29.36 -7.34
N VAL A 12 -34.89 29.57 -7.45
CA VAL A 12 -34.12 30.65 -8.15
C VAL A 12 -32.62 30.24 -8.12
N LEU A 13 -31.90 30.02 -9.24
CA LEU A 13 -31.26 30.90 -10.25
C LEU A 13 -29.93 31.62 -9.84
N THR A 14 -28.83 31.10 -10.41
CA THR A 14 -27.57 31.74 -10.92
C THR A 14 -26.68 32.62 -10.05
N ILE A 15 -25.37 32.26 -9.98
CA ILE A 15 -24.23 33.16 -10.25
C ILE A 15 -23.15 32.41 -11.04
N ALA A 16 -22.74 33.00 -12.16
CA ALA A 16 -21.61 32.59 -12.99
C ALA A 16 -20.28 33.07 -12.38
N GLY A 17 -19.24 32.26 -12.50
CA GLY A 17 -17.87 32.64 -12.16
C GLY A 17 -16.88 31.75 -12.92
N ALA A 18 -16.54 32.14 -14.14
CA ALA A 18 -15.43 31.57 -14.88
C ALA A 18 -14.11 32.12 -14.32
N ILE A 19 -13.25 31.23 -13.83
CA ILE A 19 -11.81 31.49 -13.68
C ILE A 19 -11.09 30.47 -14.55
N SER A 20 -10.68 30.93 -15.72
CA SER A 20 -9.75 30.24 -16.61
C SER A 20 -8.34 30.37 -16.03
N PHE A 21 -7.80 29.26 -15.51
CA PHE A 21 -6.36 29.08 -15.38
C PHE A 21 -5.87 28.39 -16.64
N ASN A 22 -5.19 29.16 -17.48
CA ASN A 22 -4.38 28.68 -18.58
C ASN A 22 -2.92 28.94 -18.21
N CYS A 23 -2.18 27.88 -17.85
CA CYS A 23 -0.72 27.80 -17.94
C CYS A 23 -0.37 26.33 -17.67
N SER A 24 -0.18 25.49 -18.69
CA SER A 24 0.96 25.37 -19.61
C SER A 24 2.05 24.48 -19.03
N SER A 25 2.34 23.42 -19.80
CA SER A 25 3.56 22.61 -19.85
C SER A 25 4.03 22.03 -18.52
N ASP A 26 3.82 20.74 -18.34
CA ASP A 26 4.97 19.84 -18.42
C ASP A 26 4.55 18.44 -18.89
N SER A 27 5.48 17.84 -19.62
CA SER A 27 5.30 16.57 -20.33
C SER A 27 5.56 15.44 -19.35
N ASP A 28 4.67 15.25 -18.38
CA ASP A 28 4.81 14.09 -17.51
C ASP A 28 4.20 12.89 -18.22
N SER A 29 5.09 12.06 -18.77
CA SER A 29 4.78 10.66 -19.00
C SER A 29 4.48 10.02 -17.65
N SER A 30 3.28 10.25 -17.13
CA SER A 30 2.70 9.40 -16.10
C SER A 30 2.49 8.06 -16.77
N SER A 31 3.53 7.22 -16.78
CA SER A 31 3.37 5.80 -17.00
C SER A 31 2.39 5.39 -15.92
N SER A 32 1.11 5.21 -16.27
CA SER A 32 0.08 4.77 -15.34
C SER A 32 0.38 3.32 -15.03
N THR A 33 1.36 3.11 -14.18
CA THR A 33 1.78 1.81 -13.75
C THR A 33 0.65 1.24 -12.92
N ASN A 34 0.14 0.06 -13.30
CA ASN A 34 -0.88 -0.64 -12.51
C ASN A 34 -0.24 -1.27 -11.25
N PHE A 35 0.73 -0.60 -10.63
CA PHE A 35 1.45 -1.08 -9.46
C PHE A 35 0.85 -0.49 -8.19
N TYR A 36 0.81 -1.30 -7.14
CA TYR A 36 0.21 -0.92 -5.87
C TYR A 36 0.75 -1.78 -4.73
N LEU A 37 0.66 -1.23 -3.52
CA LEU A 37 0.72 -1.96 -2.27
C LEU A 37 -0.43 -1.48 -1.40
N LYS A 38 -1.22 -2.39 -0.84
CA LYS A 38 -2.30 -2.02 0.08
C LYS A 38 -2.52 -3.08 1.14
N CYS A 39 -2.98 -2.65 2.31
CA CYS A 39 -3.34 -3.54 3.41
C CYS A 39 -4.26 -2.82 4.40
N LYS A 40 -4.80 -3.58 5.35
CA LYS A 40 -5.43 -3.03 6.55
C LYS A 40 -4.43 -3.04 7.70
N VAL A 41 -4.17 -1.88 8.29
CA VAL A 41 -3.42 -1.71 9.53
C VAL A 41 -4.44 -1.48 10.65
N ASN A 42 -4.51 -2.39 11.61
CA ASN A 42 -5.50 -2.37 12.70
C ASN A 42 -6.94 -2.14 12.20
N GLY A 43 -7.26 -2.77 11.06
CA GLY A 43 -8.58 -2.69 10.42
C GLY A 43 -8.80 -1.47 9.51
N THR A 44 -7.87 -0.51 9.47
CA THR A 44 -7.95 0.68 8.61
C THR A 44 -7.14 0.49 7.34
N TRP A 45 -7.72 0.79 6.18
CA TRP A 45 -7.02 0.68 4.91
C TRP A 45 -5.92 1.73 4.77
N VAL A 46 -4.78 1.26 4.25
CA VAL A 46 -3.68 2.08 3.75
C VAL A 46 -3.36 1.58 2.33
N GLU A 47 -3.15 2.51 1.40
CA GLU A 47 -2.89 2.21 0.00
C GLU A 47 -1.76 3.10 -0.54
N PHE A 48 -0.85 2.50 -1.28
CA PHE A 48 0.29 3.15 -1.89
C PHE A 48 0.28 2.86 -3.39
N ALA A 49 0.22 3.91 -4.19
CA ALA A 49 0.46 3.82 -5.63
C ALA A 49 1.97 3.67 -5.88
N ASP A 50 2.34 2.90 -6.89
CA ASP A 50 3.72 2.81 -7.38
C ASP A 50 4.77 2.53 -6.28
N PRO A 51 4.64 1.41 -5.54
CA PRO A 51 5.59 1.06 -4.50
C PRO A 51 7.01 0.96 -5.07
N MET A 52 7.96 1.53 -4.35
CA MET A 52 9.37 1.51 -4.70
C MET A 52 9.93 0.09 -4.55
N VAL A 53 10.68 -0.37 -5.55
CA VAL A 53 11.40 -1.66 -5.49
C VAL A 53 12.89 -1.40 -5.51
N ILE A 54 13.62 -2.01 -4.58
CA ILE A 54 15.08 -1.89 -4.48
C ILE A 54 15.68 -3.30 -4.36
N ASN A 55 16.71 -3.57 -5.16
CA ASN A 55 17.55 -4.75 -5.02
C ASN A 55 18.87 -4.35 -4.34
N SER A 56 19.20 -5.01 -3.22
CA SER A 56 20.50 -4.90 -2.56
C SER A 56 20.96 -6.31 -2.18
N LEU A 57 21.16 -6.59 -0.89
CA LEU A 57 21.34 -7.96 -0.38
C LEU A 57 20.04 -8.78 -0.47
N ALA A 58 18.90 -8.11 -0.34
CA ALA A 58 17.56 -8.65 -0.53
C ALA A 58 16.76 -7.69 -1.44
N LYS A 59 15.58 -8.14 -1.90
CA LYS A 59 14.63 -7.30 -2.63
C LYS A 59 13.61 -6.72 -1.66
N SER A 60 13.46 -5.40 -1.64
CA SER A 60 12.44 -4.70 -0.85
C SER A 60 11.36 -4.09 -1.75
N ILE A 61 10.11 -4.19 -1.33
CA ILE A 61 8.95 -3.54 -1.96
C ILE A 61 8.33 -2.61 -0.91
N THR A 62 8.40 -1.31 -1.15
CA THR A 62 8.06 -0.29 -0.15
C THR A 62 6.95 0.62 -0.66
N GLY A 63 5.82 0.60 0.04
CA GLY A 63 4.82 1.65 -0.02
C GLY A 63 5.17 2.73 0.99
N ASN A 64 5.21 3.99 0.55
CA ASN A 64 5.52 5.14 1.40
C ASN A 64 4.56 6.28 1.05
N ASP A 65 3.86 6.80 2.05
CA ASP A 65 3.05 7.99 1.94
C ASP A 65 3.62 9.06 2.86
N SER A 66 4.23 10.08 2.26
CA SER A 66 4.84 11.19 2.99
C SER A 66 3.83 12.12 3.66
N GLU A 67 2.56 12.12 3.23
CA GLU A 67 1.52 12.94 3.85
C GLU A 67 1.04 12.34 5.16
N THR A 68 0.79 11.02 5.17
CA THR A 68 0.38 10.30 6.38
C THR A 68 1.58 9.88 7.24
N GLY A 69 2.78 9.82 6.68
CA GLY A 69 3.99 9.33 7.36
C GLY A 69 4.04 7.79 7.44
N GLN A 70 3.10 7.12 6.77
CA GLN A 70 2.95 5.67 6.82
C GLN A 70 3.86 4.98 5.80
N VAL A 71 4.52 3.91 6.25
CA VAL A 71 5.38 3.09 5.40
C VAL A 71 5.09 1.63 5.66
N VAL A 72 4.94 0.86 4.59
CA VAL A 72 4.92 -0.61 4.61
C VAL A 72 6.05 -1.12 3.73
N THR A 73 6.92 -1.93 4.29
CA THR A 73 8.00 -2.58 3.53
C THR A 73 7.86 -4.09 3.59
N LEU A 74 7.95 -4.74 2.44
CA LEU A 74 8.03 -6.19 2.31
C LEU A 74 9.44 -6.55 1.85
N PHE A 75 10.07 -7.50 2.53
CA PHE A 75 11.37 -8.03 2.15
C PHE A 75 11.22 -9.45 1.60
N THR A 76 11.97 -9.72 0.54
CA THR A 76 12.00 -11.02 -0.15
C THR A 76 13.43 -11.34 -0.61
N PRO A 77 13.75 -12.62 -0.89
CA PRO A 77 14.99 -12.96 -1.57
C PRO A 77 15.11 -12.28 -2.94
N LEU A 78 16.33 -12.10 -3.46
CA LEU A 78 16.50 -11.55 -4.81
C LEU A 78 15.81 -12.42 -5.87
N ASN A 79 15.95 -13.74 -5.74
CA ASN A 79 15.27 -14.72 -6.57
C ASN A 79 13.99 -15.15 -5.86
N VAL A 80 12.87 -14.49 -6.13
CA VAL A 80 11.61 -14.75 -5.43
C VAL A 80 10.91 -15.98 -6.01
N PRO A 81 10.79 -17.11 -5.27
CA PRO A 81 9.92 -18.21 -5.67
C PRO A 81 8.43 -17.87 -5.47
N THR A 82 7.59 -18.36 -6.37
CA THR A 82 6.13 -18.45 -6.12
C THR A 82 5.83 -19.42 -5.00
N GLY A 83 4.80 -19.15 -4.20
CA GLY A 83 4.38 -20.01 -3.09
C GLY A 83 4.05 -19.24 -1.82
N THR A 84 3.84 -19.99 -0.75
CA THR A 84 3.58 -19.45 0.58
C THR A 84 4.86 -19.45 1.39
N HIS A 85 5.19 -18.30 1.97
CA HIS A 85 6.41 -18.06 2.72
C HIS A 85 6.09 -17.45 4.09
N THR A 86 6.82 -17.87 5.10
CA THR A 86 6.68 -17.34 6.46
C THR A 86 7.37 -15.98 6.57
N ILE A 87 6.67 -14.99 7.10
CA ILE A 87 7.28 -13.72 7.52
C ILE A 87 7.88 -13.94 8.91
N THR A 88 9.15 -13.57 9.06
CA THR A 88 9.88 -13.62 10.33
C THR A 88 10.49 -12.25 10.64
N ASP A 89 10.60 -11.96 11.92
CA ASP A 89 11.39 -10.85 12.44
C ASP A 89 12.85 -10.99 12.00
N GLU A 90 13.46 -9.87 11.69
CA GLU A 90 14.88 -9.74 11.37
C GLU A 90 15.33 -10.62 10.18
N PRO A 91 15.27 -10.12 8.92
CA PRO A 91 15.90 -10.80 7.78
C PRO A 91 17.43 -10.63 7.87
N SER A 92 18.03 -11.20 8.91
CA SER A 92 19.48 -11.44 9.02
C SER A 92 19.97 -12.40 7.92
N ASN A 93 19.03 -13.09 7.26
CA ASN A 93 19.26 -13.91 6.08
C ASN A 93 18.62 -13.25 4.85
N VAL A 94 19.42 -13.07 3.80
CA VAL A 94 19.00 -12.60 2.47
C VAL A 94 17.94 -13.49 1.81
N ASP A 95 17.76 -14.71 2.32
CA ASP A 95 16.77 -15.68 1.84
C ASP A 95 15.46 -15.67 2.64
N SER A 96 15.33 -14.80 3.65
CA SER A 96 14.11 -14.71 4.47
C SER A 96 13.07 -13.74 3.88
N TYR A 97 11.82 -13.96 4.26
CA TYR A 97 10.72 -13.04 4.01
C TYR A 97 10.42 -12.26 5.28
N ALA A 98 10.26 -10.95 5.16
CA ALA A 98 9.89 -10.08 6.27
C ALA A 98 8.85 -9.05 5.83
N GLY A 99 8.17 -8.45 6.79
CA GLY A 99 7.22 -7.36 6.57
C GLY A 99 7.31 -6.39 7.73
N SER A 100 7.28 -5.09 7.46
CA SER A 100 7.30 -4.05 8.47
C SER A 100 6.26 -2.97 8.19
N PHE A 101 5.77 -2.34 9.25
CA PHE A 101 4.94 -1.15 9.20
C PHE A 101 5.52 -0.07 10.13
N SER A 102 5.46 1.18 9.69
CA SER A 102 5.78 2.34 10.54
C SER A 102 4.89 3.52 10.20
N ASP A 103 4.69 4.39 11.18
CA ASP A 103 4.05 5.70 11.04
C ASP A 103 4.93 6.74 11.77
N PHE A 104 5.70 7.50 11.01
CA PHE A 104 6.66 8.47 11.55
C PHE A 104 5.99 9.68 12.19
N ASN A 105 4.73 9.96 11.84
CA ASN A 105 3.99 11.06 12.45
C ASN A 105 3.45 10.68 13.84
N GLN A 106 3.33 9.37 14.11
CA GLN A 106 2.84 8.84 15.38
C GLN A 106 3.91 8.13 16.21
N ASP A 107 5.16 8.08 15.75
CA ASP A 107 6.27 7.35 16.38
C ASP A 107 5.93 5.85 16.60
N ILE A 108 5.32 5.25 15.57
CA ILE A 108 4.92 3.84 15.56
C ILE A 108 5.83 3.07 14.62
N TYR A 109 6.30 1.90 15.06
CA TYR A 109 6.99 0.92 14.23
C TYR A 109 6.65 -0.49 14.71
N THR A 110 6.66 -1.45 13.80
CA THR A 110 6.59 -2.87 14.15
C THR A 110 7.96 -3.42 14.50
N ASP A 111 7.96 -4.37 15.44
CA ASP A 111 9.10 -5.22 15.81
C ASP A 111 8.59 -6.66 16.02
N ASN A 112 9.47 -7.66 16.09
CA ASN A 112 9.10 -9.07 16.28
C ASN A 112 8.04 -9.59 15.28
N GLU A 113 8.13 -9.22 13.99
CA GLU A 113 7.06 -9.56 13.06
C GLU A 113 6.92 -11.05 12.77
N THR A 114 5.67 -11.52 12.71
CA THR A 114 5.36 -12.88 12.29
C THR A 114 4.15 -12.90 11.38
N GLY A 115 4.19 -13.75 10.34
CA GLY A 115 3.10 -13.79 9.39
C GLY A 115 3.32 -14.66 8.18
N THR A 116 2.68 -14.29 7.08
CA THR A 116 2.72 -15.03 5.83
C THR A 116 2.72 -14.07 4.65
N MET A 117 3.55 -14.38 3.66
CA MET A 117 3.54 -13.79 2.32
C MET A 117 3.25 -14.87 1.29
N ILE A 118 2.29 -14.63 0.40
CA ILE A 118 1.94 -15.56 -0.68
C ILE A 118 2.29 -14.89 -2.00
N ILE A 119 3.29 -15.44 -2.70
CA ILE A 119 3.70 -14.98 -4.03
C ILE A 119 2.94 -15.79 -5.08
N THR A 120 2.12 -15.10 -5.88
CA THR A 120 1.25 -15.72 -6.89
C THR A 120 1.78 -15.57 -8.31
N GLU A 121 2.65 -14.60 -8.56
CA GLU A 121 3.21 -14.32 -9.88
C GLU A 121 4.60 -13.69 -9.74
N VAL A 122 5.56 -14.23 -10.49
CA VAL A 122 6.88 -13.63 -10.71
C VAL A 122 7.19 -13.80 -12.19
N ASN A 123 7.42 -12.69 -12.88
CA ASN A 123 7.89 -12.66 -14.26
C ASN A 123 8.84 -11.47 -14.47
N ALA A 124 9.34 -11.27 -15.68
CA ALA A 124 10.32 -10.24 -15.99
C ALA A 124 9.89 -8.79 -15.67
N ASN A 125 8.60 -8.53 -15.48
CA ASN A 125 8.08 -7.17 -15.23
C ASN A 125 7.35 -7.04 -13.90
N VAL A 126 6.87 -8.13 -13.31
CA VAL A 126 5.90 -8.10 -12.21
C VAL A 126 6.22 -9.15 -11.17
N ILE A 127 6.12 -8.71 -9.91
CA ILE A 127 5.90 -9.57 -8.75
C ILE A 127 4.53 -9.25 -8.14
N ARG A 128 3.73 -10.28 -7.86
CA ARG A 128 2.39 -10.12 -7.27
C ARG A 128 2.15 -11.11 -6.14
N GLY A 129 1.58 -10.63 -5.05
CA GLY A 129 1.23 -11.47 -3.92
C GLY A 129 0.25 -10.87 -2.95
N THR A 130 -0.01 -11.62 -1.90
CA THR A 130 -0.72 -11.17 -0.70
C THR A 130 0.15 -11.35 0.53
N PHE A 131 -0.16 -10.63 1.60
CA PHE A 131 0.57 -10.75 2.86
C PHE A 131 -0.33 -10.44 4.05
N SER A 132 0.06 -10.97 5.20
CA SER A 132 -0.48 -10.59 6.49
C SER A 132 0.55 -10.90 7.56
N PHE A 133 0.73 -9.99 8.51
CA PHE A 133 1.63 -10.18 9.63
C PHE A 133 1.14 -9.40 10.85
N THR A 134 1.69 -9.73 12.00
CA THR A 134 1.58 -8.94 13.23
C THR A 134 2.96 -8.55 13.69
N GLY A 135 3.09 -7.41 14.35
CA GLY A 135 4.31 -6.99 15.04
C GLY A 135 3.97 -6.29 16.35
N ASP A 136 4.93 -6.26 17.26
CA ASP A 136 4.86 -5.47 18.51
C ASP A 136 5.03 -3.98 18.18
N ASP A 137 4.36 -3.09 18.92
CA ASP A 137 4.45 -1.63 18.72
C ASP A 137 5.56 -0.95 19.56
N GLY A 138 6.48 -1.75 20.13
CA GLY A 138 7.52 -1.29 21.06
C GLY A 138 7.01 -0.84 22.44
N ASN A 139 5.70 -0.75 22.64
CA ASN A 139 5.03 -0.27 23.86
C ASN A 139 4.17 -1.36 24.53
N GLY A 140 4.28 -2.60 24.08
CA GLY A 140 3.54 -3.76 24.60
C GLY A 140 2.16 -3.95 23.96
N GLY A 141 1.82 -3.18 22.94
CA GLY A 141 0.69 -3.41 22.05
C GLY A 141 1.10 -4.21 20.81
N THR A 142 0.10 -4.55 20.00
CA THR A 142 0.27 -5.32 18.76
C THR A 142 -0.35 -4.56 17.59
N ILE A 143 0.40 -4.46 16.51
CA ILE A 143 -0.07 -3.97 15.22
C ILE A 143 -0.42 -5.17 14.36
N THR A 144 -1.60 -5.11 13.74
CA THR A 144 -2.10 -6.16 12.86
C THR A 144 -2.17 -5.65 11.43
N VAL A 145 -1.43 -6.30 10.54
CA VAL A 145 -1.44 -6.03 9.10
C VAL A 145 -2.13 -7.19 8.39
N THR A 146 -3.29 -6.92 7.81
CA THR A 146 -4.18 -7.94 7.24
C THR A 146 -4.66 -7.53 5.86
N GLU A 147 -5.21 -8.49 5.10
CA GLU A 147 -5.73 -8.26 3.74
C GLU A 147 -4.71 -7.56 2.82
N GLY A 148 -3.41 -7.80 3.05
CA GLY A 148 -2.34 -7.21 2.30
C GLY A 148 -2.30 -7.78 0.89
N SER A 149 -2.13 -6.90 -0.10
CA SER A 149 -1.92 -7.27 -1.50
C SER A 149 -0.98 -6.29 -2.17
N PHE A 150 -0.16 -6.80 -3.08
CA PHE A 150 0.75 -5.97 -3.84
C PHE A 150 0.90 -6.47 -5.26
N ARG A 151 1.15 -5.53 -6.17
CA ARG A 151 1.65 -5.75 -7.51
C ARG A 151 2.75 -4.73 -7.72
N ALA A 152 3.99 -5.17 -7.82
CA ALA A 152 5.14 -4.29 -7.94
C ALA A 152 5.96 -4.65 -9.19
N GLU A 153 6.78 -3.70 -9.63
CA GLU A 153 7.75 -3.94 -10.69
C GLU A 153 8.73 -5.03 -10.26
N ASN A 154 9.04 -5.97 -11.16
CA ASN A 154 10.15 -6.89 -10.93
C ASN A 154 11.39 -6.37 -11.63
N ILE A 155 12.23 -5.65 -10.88
CA ILE A 155 13.55 -5.25 -11.34
C ILE A 155 14.56 -6.38 -11.05
N GLU A 156 15.44 -6.69 -12.00
CA GLU A 156 16.55 -7.63 -11.84
C GLU A 156 17.79 -6.95 -11.25
#